data_AF-G4YPA4-F1
#
_entry.id   AF-G4YPA4-F1
#
_cell.length_a   1.000
_cell.length_b   1.000
_cell.length_c   1.000
_cell.angle_alpha   90.00
_cell.angle_beta   90.00
_cell.angle_gamma   90.00
#
_symmetry.space_group_name_H-M   'P 1'
#
loop_
_entity.id
_entity.type
_entity.pdbx_description
1 polymer ?
#
loop_
_entity_poly.entity_id
_entity_poly.type
_entity_poly.pdbx_seq_one_letter_code
_entity_poly.pdbx_strand_id
1 'polypeptide(L)'
;QLYHEVAAYLDGEAQRWLATVMETVAPGDENIDTLASMLRAKYMTRRTTPEVVDLLNACRQMRGERLLEYAQSLREIAKQGAISEDWLVSAFLKGMSSPMGATHVRGHRPRTLDEAVNLAIPHVGDYG
;
A
#
# COMPACT_ATOMS: atom_id res chain seq x y z
N GLN A 1 -7.29 16.75 21.29
CA GLN A 1 -8.49 16.05 21.85
C GLN A 1 -8.62 14.63 21.28
N LEU A 2 -8.32 14.44 19.98
CA LEU A 2 -8.30 13.14 19.31
C LEU A 2 -7.45 12.10 20.04
N TYR A 3 -6.22 12.44 20.45
CA TYR A 3 -5.32 11.44 21.04
C TYR A 3 -5.76 10.99 22.44
N HIS A 4 -6.39 11.90 23.21
CA HIS A 4 -6.94 11.58 24.52
C HIS A 4 -8.11 10.58 24.42
N GLU A 5 -8.95 10.74 23.40
CA GLU A 5 -10.04 9.81 23.12
C GLU A 5 -9.49 8.43 22.75
N VAL A 6 -8.48 8.36 21.88
CA VAL A 6 -7.82 7.10 21.51
C VAL A 6 -7.14 6.44 22.71
N ALA A 7 -6.49 7.21 23.59
CA ALA A 7 -5.83 6.70 24.79
C ALA A 7 -6.81 6.03 25.77
N ALA A 8 -8.09 6.40 25.76
CA ALA A 8 -9.14 5.75 26.56
C ALA A 8 -9.49 4.34 26.05
N TYR A 9 -9.14 4.00 24.81
CA TYR A 9 -9.34 2.68 24.19
C TYR A 9 -8.07 1.80 24.20
N LEU A 10 -6.97 2.29 24.77
CA LEU A 10 -5.72 1.55 24.86
C LEU A 10 -5.43 1.19 26.33
N ASP A 11 -4.82 0.03 26.52
CA ASP A 11 -4.38 -0.46 27.83
C ASP A 11 -2.87 -0.72 27.87
N GLY A 12 -2.32 -0.71 29.08
CA GLY A 12 -0.97 -1.20 29.37
C GLY A 12 0.14 -0.38 28.68
N GLU A 13 1.02 -1.07 27.93
CA GLU A 13 2.15 -0.43 27.26
C GLU A 13 1.72 0.51 26.14
N ALA A 14 0.65 0.17 25.40
CA ALA A 14 0.15 1.00 24.32
C ALA A 14 -0.40 2.34 24.81
N GLN A 15 -1.11 2.33 25.94
CA GLN A 15 -1.60 3.54 26.59
C GLN A 15 -0.45 4.43 27.08
N ARG A 16 0.54 3.84 27.77
CA ARG A 16 1.73 4.56 28.26
C ARG A 16 2.54 5.17 27.12
N TRP A 17 2.71 4.42 26.04
CA TRP A 17 3.38 4.92 24.84
C TRP A 17 2.64 6.10 24.21
N LEU A 18 1.31 6.01 24.06
CA LEU A 18 0.52 7.11 23.47
C LEU A 18 0.56 8.36 24.37
N ALA A 19 0.55 8.20 25.69
CA ALA A 19 0.72 9.33 26.61
C ALA A 19 2.07 10.06 26.42
N THR A 20 3.17 9.32 26.24
CA THR A 20 4.47 9.93 25.89
C THR A 20 4.43 10.64 24.54
N VAL A 21 3.77 10.05 23.55
CA VAL A 21 3.62 10.68 22.23
C VAL A 21 2.86 12.00 22.32
N MET A 22 1.80 12.07 23.13
CA MET A 22 1.01 13.29 23.35
C MET A 22 1.82 14.45 23.95
N GLU A 23 2.89 14.17 24.71
CA GLU A 23 3.79 15.20 25.24
C GLU A 23 4.80 15.71 24.19
N THR A 24 5.06 14.93 23.15
CA THR A 24 6.10 15.21 22.14
C THR A 24 5.59 15.78 20.83
N VAL A 25 4.33 15.51 20.47
CA VAL A 25 3.74 15.96 19.20
C VAL A 25 3.24 17.39 19.35
N ALA A 26 3.64 18.27 18.42
CA ALA A 26 3.17 19.65 18.41
C ALA A 26 1.65 19.71 18.16
N PRO A 27 0.91 20.65 18.77
CA PRO A 27 -0.54 20.74 18.61
C PRO A 27 -1.03 20.83 17.15
N GLY A 28 -0.22 21.43 16.26
CA GLY A 28 -0.53 21.54 14.83
C GLY A 28 -0.40 20.21 14.05
N ASP A 29 0.31 19.24 14.61
CA ASP A 29 0.55 17.93 14.01
C ASP A 29 -0.34 16.84 14.62
N GLU A 30 -1.19 17.17 15.62
CA GLU A 30 -2.15 16.26 16.25
C GLU A 30 -3.31 15.97 15.28
N ASN A 31 -3.15 14.95 14.43
CA ASN A 31 -4.18 14.49 13.51
C ASN A 31 -4.12 12.97 13.31
N ILE A 32 -5.14 12.42 12.63
CA ILE A 32 -5.29 10.98 12.46
C ILE A 32 -4.19 10.35 11.59
N ASP A 33 -3.66 11.08 10.61
CA ASP A 33 -2.60 10.60 9.72
C ASP A 33 -1.26 10.48 10.46
N THR A 34 -0.93 11.47 11.30
CA THR A 34 0.23 11.44 12.18
C THR A 34 0.11 10.28 13.17
N LEU A 35 -1.04 10.12 13.84
CA LEU A 35 -1.27 9.02 14.78
C LEU A 35 -1.15 7.65 14.12
N ALA A 36 -1.80 7.46 12.98
CA ALA A 36 -1.73 6.21 12.24
C ALA A 36 -0.29 5.90 11.79
N SER A 37 0.48 6.91 11.40
CA SER A 37 1.89 6.76 11.03
C SER A 37 2.75 6.32 12.22
N MET A 38 2.55 6.90 13.40
CA MET A 38 3.26 6.51 14.62
C MET A 38 2.89 5.10 15.09
N LEU A 39 1.60 4.75 15.06
CA LEU A 39 1.14 3.40 15.38
C LEU A 39 1.76 2.36 14.46
N ARG A 40 1.79 2.63 13.14
CA ARG A 40 2.47 1.76 12.17
C ARG A 40 3.97 1.67 12.46
N ALA A 41 4.64 2.77 12.77
CA ALA A 41 6.06 2.75 13.08
C ALA A 41 6.40 1.95 14.34
N LYS A 42 5.56 2.03 15.38
CA LYS A 42 5.77 1.36 16.67
C LYS A 42 5.36 -0.11 16.66
N TYR A 43 4.23 -0.43 16.02
CA TYR A 43 3.58 -1.74 16.16
C TYR A 43 3.47 -2.56 14.87
N MET A 44 3.66 -1.96 13.68
CA MET A 44 3.83 -2.77 12.47
C MET A 44 5.30 -3.13 12.28
N THR A 45 5.57 -4.43 12.20
CA THR A 45 6.86 -4.91 11.71
C THR A 45 7.01 -4.49 10.25
N ARG A 46 7.93 -3.56 9.98
CA ARG A 46 8.34 -3.27 8.60
C ARG A 46 8.97 -4.53 8.02
N ARG A 47 8.46 -4.97 6.88
CA ARG A 47 9.05 -6.08 6.13
C ARG A 47 10.32 -5.59 5.44
N THR A 48 11.28 -6.49 5.30
CA THR A 48 12.47 -6.22 4.49
C THR A 48 12.07 -6.05 3.02
N THR A 49 12.85 -5.31 2.24
CA THR A 49 12.58 -5.14 0.80
C THR A 49 12.43 -6.48 0.06
N PRO A 50 13.26 -7.52 0.31
CA PRO A 50 13.07 -8.83 -0.32
C PRO A 50 11.72 -9.48 0.01
N GLU A 51 11.29 -9.48 1.28
CA GLU A 51 10.00 -10.05 1.69
C GLU A 51 8.83 -9.34 0.99
N VAL A 52 8.88 -8.02 0.86
CA VAL A 52 7.85 -7.25 0.16
C VAL A 52 7.87 -7.56 -1.34
N VAL A 53 9.04 -7.67 -1.96
CA VAL A 53 9.19 -8.04 -3.37
C VAL A 53 8.65 -9.45 -3.64
N ASP A 54 8.89 -10.40 -2.75
CA ASP A 54 8.35 -11.76 -2.86
C ASP A 54 6.82 -11.76 -2.82
N LEU A 55 6.22 -10.98 -1.92
CA LEU A 55 4.77 -10.81 -1.83
C LEU A 55 4.18 -10.15 -3.09
N LEU A 56 4.83 -9.10 -3.60
CA LEU A 56 4.42 -8.46 -4.85
C LEU A 56 4.47 -9.45 -6.02
N ASN A 57 5.54 -10.25 -6.13
CA ASN A 57 5.68 -11.25 -7.18
C ASN A 57 4.73 -12.45 -7.03
N ALA A 58 4.22 -12.73 -5.82
CA ALA A 58 3.23 -13.76 -5.57
C ALA A 58 1.78 -13.26 -5.80
N CYS A 59 1.54 -11.96 -5.70
CA CYS A 59 0.22 -11.37 -5.87
C CYS A 59 -0.27 -11.48 -7.33
N ARG A 60 -1.49 -11.98 -7.51
CA ARG A 60 -2.15 -12.16 -8.82
C ARG A 60 -3.53 -11.53 -8.75
N GLN A 61 -3.96 -10.94 -9.87
CA GLN A 61 -5.33 -10.49 -10.03
C GLN A 61 -6.27 -11.68 -9.91
N MET A 62 -7.22 -11.62 -8.97
CA MET A 62 -8.20 -12.67 -8.75
C MET A 62 -9.26 -12.66 -9.86
N ARG A 63 -9.91 -13.81 -10.07
CA ARG A 63 -11.01 -13.90 -11.04
C ARG A 63 -12.15 -12.95 -10.64
N GLY A 64 -12.46 -11.98 -11.50
CA GLY A 64 -13.52 -11.00 -11.26
C GLY A 64 -13.09 -9.82 -10.38
N GLU A 65 -11.82 -9.71 -10.00
CA GLU A 65 -11.26 -8.52 -9.34
C GLU A 65 -11.00 -7.42 -10.37
N ARG A 66 -11.37 -6.17 -10.03
CA ARG A 66 -11.10 -5.04 -10.92
C ARG A 66 -9.61 -4.68 -10.89
N LEU A 67 -9.07 -4.21 -12.02
CA LEU A 67 -7.68 -3.78 -12.13
C LEU A 67 -7.30 -2.69 -11.12
N LEU A 68 -8.24 -1.79 -10.78
CA LEU A 68 -8.05 -0.78 -9.74
C LEU A 68 -7.93 -1.39 -8.33
N GLU A 69 -8.73 -2.41 -8.03
CA GLU A 69 -8.70 -3.13 -6.74
C GLU A 69 -7.42 -3.94 -6.62
N TYR A 70 -7.04 -4.64 -7.68
CA TYR A 70 -5.78 -5.36 -7.76
C TYR A 70 -4.57 -4.43 -7.58
N ALA A 71 -4.55 -3.28 -8.26
CA ALA A 71 -3.51 -2.27 -8.08
C ALA A 71 -3.47 -1.74 -6.63
N GLN A 72 -4.63 -1.57 -5.98
CA GLN A 72 -4.67 -1.18 -4.57
C GLN A 72 -4.05 -2.25 -3.67
N SER A 73 -4.32 -3.53 -3.92
CA SER A 73 -3.70 -4.64 -3.19
C SER A 73 -2.16 -4.60 -3.28
N LEU A 74 -1.61 -4.29 -4.46
CA LEU A 74 -0.15 -4.10 -4.63
C LEU A 74 0.38 -2.91 -3.82
N ARG A 75 -0.35 -1.79 -3.77
CA ARG A 75 0.02 -0.62 -2.94
C ARG A 75 0.05 -0.96 -1.45
N GLU A 76 -0.92 -1.72 -0.96
CA GLU A 76 -0.94 -2.13 0.45
C GLU A 76 0.24 -3.04 0.83
N ILE A 77 0.69 -3.88 -0.11
CA ILE A 77 1.93 -4.66 0.08
C ILE A 77 3.14 -3.73 0.11
N ALA A 78 3.25 -2.80 -0.85
CA ALA A 78 4.38 -1.87 -0.95
C ALA A 78 4.52 -0.94 0.26
N LYS A 79 3.43 -0.55 0.94
CA LYS A 79 3.47 0.27 2.17
C LYS A 79 4.29 -0.34 3.31
N GLN A 80 4.58 -1.63 3.25
CA GLN A 80 5.29 -2.36 4.31
C GLN A 80 6.82 -2.33 4.15
N GLY A 81 7.33 -1.73 3.07
CA GLY A 81 8.76 -1.57 2.80
C GLY A 81 9.06 -0.38 1.89
N ALA A 82 10.33 -0.18 1.55
CA ALA A 82 10.75 0.83 0.58
C ALA A 82 10.74 0.23 -0.83
N ILE A 83 9.61 0.36 -1.53
CA ILE A 83 9.39 -0.18 -2.88
C ILE A 83 9.29 0.97 -3.89
N SER A 84 9.99 0.86 -5.02
CA SER A 84 9.87 1.81 -6.14
C SER A 84 8.71 1.44 -7.08
N GLU A 85 8.25 2.43 -7.85
CA GLU A 85 7.21 2.24 -8.87
C GLU A 85 7.57 1.15 -9.90
N ASP A 86 8.84 0.99 -10.26
CA ASP A 86 9.27 -0.06 -11.21
C ASP A 86 8.90 -1.46 -10.72
N TRP A 87 8.99 -1.71 -9.41
CA TRP A 87 8.59 -2.99 -8.81
C TRP A 87 7.07 -3.17 -8.82
N LEU A 88 6.31 -2.11 -8.55
CA LEU A 88 4.84 -2.13 -8.62
C LEU A 88 4.34 -2.37 -10.03
N VAL A 89 4.89 -1.66 -11.02
CA VAL A 89 4.58 -1.86 -12.45
C VAL A 89 4.92 -3.29 -12.88
N SER A 90 6.10 -3.78 -12.51
CA SER A 90 6.53 -5.15 -12.81
C SER A 90 5.59 -6.19 -12.21
N ALA A 91 5.20 -6.01 -10.94
CA ALA A 91 4.27 -6.91 -10.25
C ALA A 91 2.88 -6.90 -10.90
N PHE A 92 2.34 -5.71 -11.17
CA PHE A 92 1.05 -5.54 -11.85
C PHE A 92 1.03 -6.27 -13.19
N LEU A 93 2.00 -6.00 -14.07
CA LEU A 93 2.07 -6.62 -15.40
C LEU A 93 2.30 -8.14 -15.35
N LYS A 94 2.98 -8.66 -14.32
CA LYS A 94 3.18 -10.10 -14.15
C LYS A 94 1.95 -10.81 -13.60
N GLY A 95 1.14 -10.11 -12.81
CA GLY A 95 0.01 -10.71 -12.11
C GLY A 95 -1.37 -10.40 -12.68
N MET A 96 -1.48 -9.54 -13.70
CA MET A 96 -2.70 -9.35 -14.48
C MET A 96 -3.27 -10.69 -14.98
N SER A 97 -4.60 -10.83 -14.92
CA SER A 97 -5.34 -12.00 -15.40
C SER A 97 -5.22 -12.21 -16.92
N SER A 98 -4.89 -11.13 -17.66
CA SER A 98 -4.85 -11.07 -19.11
C SER A 98 -3.42 -10.89 -19.63
N PRO A 99 -2.76 -11.98 -20.09
CA PRO A 99 -1.40 -11.92 -20.60
C PRO A 99 -1.24 -11.04 -21.84
N MET A 100 -2.27 -10.99 -22.70
CA MET A 100 -2.29 -10.13 -23.88
C MET A 100 -2.36 -8.65 -23.48
N GLY A 101 -3.26 -8.31 -22.54
CA GLY A 101 -3.32 -6.96 -21.96
C GLY A 101 -2.01 -6.53 -21.34
N ALA A 102 -1.40 -7.40 -20.54
CA ALA A 102 -0.10 -7.14 -19.94
C ALA A 102 1.00 -6.89 -20.97
N THR A 103 0.99 -7.62 -22.09
CA THR A 103 1.95 -7.43 -23.19
C THR A 103 1.76 -6.09 -23.89
N HIS A 104 0.52 -5.69 -24.14
CA HIS A 104 0.19 -4.39 -24.73
C HIS A 104 0.64 -3.24 -23.84
N VAL A 105 0.31 -3.28 -22.55
CA VAL A 105 0.70 -2.23 -21.59
C VAL A 105 2.22 -2.16 -21.45
N ARG A 106 2.91 -3.31 -21.41
CA ARG A 106 4.38 -3.36 -21.37
C ARG A 106 5.03 -2.63 -22.56
N GLY A 107 4.43 -2.70 -23.75
CA GLY A 107 4.90 -1.99 -24.94
C GLY A 107 4.95 -0.46 -24.78
N HIS A 108 4.08 0.10 -23.94
CA HIS A 108 4.00 1.53 -23.66
C HIS A 108 4.98 2.00 -22.58
N ARG A 109 5.67 1.07 -21.90
CA ARG A 109 6.69 1.34 -20.87
C ARG A 109 6.19 2.33 -19.78
N PRO A 110 5.07 2.03 -19.10
CA PRO A 110 4.60 2.86 -17.99
C PRO A 110 5.67 2.99 -16.89
N ARG A 111 5.71 4.15 -16.26
CA ARG A 111 6.64 4.50 -15.18
C ARG A 111 6.01 4.43 -13.80
N THR A 112 4.69 4.42 -13.74
CA THR A 112 3.92 4.34 -12.49
C THR A 112 2.85 3.27 -12.58
N LEU A 113 2.42 2.76 -11.43
CA LEU A 113 1.31 1.83 -11.34
C LEU A 113 0.03 2.44 -11.91
N ASP A 114 -0.22 3.74 -11.67
CA ASP A 114 -1.38 4.44 -12.21
C ASP A 114 -1.36 4.53 -13.74
N GLU A 115 -0.20 4.82 -14.34
CA GLU A 115 -0.06 4.77 -15.80
C GLU A 115 -0.35 3.37 -16.34
N ALA A 116 0.17 2.31 -15.69
CA ALA A 116 -0.07 0.94 -16.12
C ALA A 116 -1.57 0.57 -16.06
N VAL A 117 -2.28 0.98 -15.01
CA VAL A 117 -3.73 0.77 -14.87
C VAL A 117 -4.52 1.55 -15.93
N ASN A 118 -4.18 2.83 -16.13
CA ASN A 118 -4.85 3.70 -17.10
C ASN A 118 -4.64 3.24 -18.55
N LEU A 119 -3.52 2.59 -18.85
CA LEU A 119 -3.27 1.95 -20.14
C LEU A 119 -4.00 0.60 -20.30
N ALA A 120 -4.19 -0.14 -19.21
CA ALA A 120 -4.82 -1.45 -19.23
C ALA A 120 -6.34 -1.36 -19.46
N ILE A 121 -7.04 -0.54 -18.66
CA ILE A 121 -8.52 -0.49 -18.63
C ILE A 121 -9.13 -0.27 -20.03
N PRO A 122 -8.66 0.68 -20.87
CA PRO A 122 -9.23 0.89 -22.19
C PRO A 122 -9.05 -0.29 -23.15
N HIS A 123 -8.02 -1.11 -22.94
CA HIS A 123 -7.68 -2.20 -23.85
C HIS A 123 -8.34 -3.53 -23.46
N VAL A 124 -8.41 -3.80 -22.16
CA VAL A 124 -8.89 -5.10 -21.64
C VAL A 124 -10.10 -5.00 -20.71
N GLY A 125 -10.62 -3.79 -20.51
CA GLY A 125 -11.72 -3.52 -19.59
C GLY A 125 -11.29 -3.53 -18.12
N ASP A 126 -12.24 -3.25 -17.24
CA ASP A 126 -12.01 -3.15 -15.80
C ASP A 126 -11.50 -4.43 -15.14
N TYR A 127 -11.73 -5.60 -15.76
CA TYR A 127 -11.49 -6.91 -15.16
C TYR A 127 -10.32 -7.69 -15.78
N GLY A 128 -9.65 -7.13 -16.80
CA GLY A 128 -8.55 -7.80 -17.51
C GLY A 128 -9.02 -8.81 -18.55
#